data_AF-A0A6L4ZW88-F1
#
_entry.id   AF-A0A6L4ZW88-F1
#
_cell.length_a   1.000
_cell.length_b   1.000
_cell.length_c   1.000
_cell.angle_alpha   90.00
_cell.angle_beta   90.00
_cell.angle_gamma   90.00
#
_symmetry.space_group_name_H-M   'P 1'
#
loop_
_entity.id
_entity.type
_entity.pdbx_description
1 polymer ?
#
loop_
_entity_poly.entity_id
_entity_poly.type
_entity_poly.pdbx_seq_one_letter_code
_entity_poly.pdbx_strand_id
1 'polypeptide(L)' 'MLIVVFLLMRQIMDKEKSGKVYLIGAGPGDPKLLTLKAAEAIAQSDVVIYDYLVNPEILAMARYGVELIYVG' A
#
# COMPACT_ATOMS: atom_id res chain seq x y z
N MET A 1 8.18 10.47 -2.84
CA MET A 1 7.25 9.75 -3.73
C MET A 1 7.31 8.23 -3.48
N LEU A 2 7.51 7.85 -2.22
CA LEU A 2 7.46 6.47 -1.75
C LEU A 2 6.10 6.28 -1.09
N ILE A 3 5.50 5.11 -1.27
CA ILE A 3 4.34 4.64 -0.54
C ILE A 3 4.83 3.55 0.40
N VAL A 4 4.43 3.62 1.68
CA VAL A 4 4.65 2.54 2.63
C VAL A 4 3.35 1.77 2.77
N VAL A 5 3.38 0.49 2.42
CA VAL A 5 2.20 -0.38 2.46
C VAL A 5 2.36 -1.39 3.58
N PHE A 6 1.34 -1.49 4.43
CA PHE A 6 1.23 -2.47 5.50
C PHE A 6 0.22 -3.54 5.14
N LEU A 7 0.69 -4.78 5.18
CA LEU A 7 -0.13 -5.97 5.03
C LEU A 7 -0.18 -6.72 6.36
N LEU A 8 -1.35 -6.70 6.98
CA LEU A 8 -1.67 -7.46 8.17
C LEU A 8 -2.43 -8.72 7.72
N MET A 9 -1.71 -9.83 7.51
CA MET A 9 -2.36 -11.11 7.24
C MET A 9 -3.21 -11.49 8.46
N ARG A 10 -4.50 -11.12 8.44
CA ARG A 10 -5.49 -11.44 9.48
C ARG A 10 -5.53 -12.96 9.64
N GLN A 11 -4.99 -13.47 10.74
CA GLN A 11 -5.00 -14.89 11.04
C GLN A 11 -5.76 -15.18 12.32
N ILE A 12 -6.61 -16.19 12.24
CA ILE A 12 -7.39 -16.73 13.35
C ILE A 12 -6.57 -17.71 14.22
N MET A 13 -5.28 -18.02 13.95
CA MET A 13 -4.61 -19.11 14.69
C MET A 13 -3.08 -19.03 14.92
N ASP A 14 -2.39 -17.92 14.64
CA ASP A 14 -0.92 -17.88 14.79
C ASP A 14 -0.48 -16.73 15.71
N LYS A 15 0.08 -17.07 16.86
CA LYS A 15 0.46 -16.14 17.94
C LYS A 15 1.77 -15.37 17.65
N GLU A 16 2.49 -15.72 16.56
CA GLU A 16 3.79 -15.14 16.17
C GLU A 16 3.89 -14.78 14.67
N LYS A 17 2.89 -14.11 14.09
CA LYS A 17 3.10 -13.51 12.75
C LYS A 17 3.22 -12.00 12.80
N SER A 18 4.44 -11.53 12.54
CA SER A 18 4.73 -10.13 12.27
C SER A 18 3.99 -9.65 11.02
N GLY A 19 3.48 -8.42 11.06
CA GLY A 19 2.96 -7.75 9.86
C GLY A 19 4.07 -7.56 8.83
N LYS A 20 3.70 -7.48 7.54
CA LYS A 20 4.66 -7.21 6.47
C LYS A 20 4.56 -5.75 6.05
N VAL A 21 5.72 -5.12 5.85
CA VAL A 21 5.84 -3.76 5.35
C VAL A 21 6.53 -3.77 4.00
N TYR A 22 5.94 -3.08 3.03
CA TYR A 22 6.51 -2.87 1.70
C TYR A 22 6.83 -1.39 1.52
N LEU A 23 8.07 -1.08 1.16
CA LEU A 23 8.46 0.23 0.67
C LEU A 23 8.36 0.21 -0.85
N ILE A 24 7.45 1.00 -1.39
CA ILE A 24 7.08 0.99 -2.80
C ILE A 24 7.40 2.35 -3.40
N GLY A 25 8.14 2.39 -4.50
CA GLY A 25 8.21 3.59 -5.33
C GLY A 25 6.91 3.76 -6.11
N ALA A 26 6.23 4.90 -5.97
CA ALA A 26 4.99 5.19 -6.71
C ALA A 26 5.23 5.51 -8.20
N GLY A 27 6.49 5.61 -8.62
CA GLY A 27 6.86 6.11 -9.94
C GLY A 27 6.79 7.64 -10.01
N PRO A 28 6.77 8.24 -11.22
CA PRO A 28 6.72 9.69 -11.43
C PRO A 28 5.31 10.28 -11.46
N GLY A 29 4.26 9.44 -11.29
CA GLY A 29 2.88 9.90 -11.14
C GLY A 29 1.87 9.18 -12.03
N ASP A 30 2.28 8.63 -13.18
CA ASP A 30 1.39 7.81 -14.02
C ASP A 30 1.19 6.42 -13.37
N PRO A 31 -0.05 6.03 -13.02
CA PRO A 31 -0.33 4.73 -12.40
C PRO A 31 0.11 3.53 -13.25
N LYS A 32 0.20 3.67 -14.58
CA LYS A 32 0.67 2.60 -15.47
C LYS A 32 2.17 2.30 -15.34
N LEU A 33 2.93 3.20 -14.72
CA LEU A 33 4.35 3.01 -14.45
C LEU A 33 4.61 2.31 -13.10
N LEU A 34 3.55 2.02 -12.35
CA LEU A 34 3.65 1.23 -11.13
C LEU A 34 3.98 -0.23 -11.48
N THR A 35 4.91 -0.83 -10.74
CA THR A 35 5.21 -2.26 -10.94
C THR A 35 4.02 -3.13 -10.57
N LEU A 36 3.85 -4.28 -11.24
CA LEU A 36 2.76 -5.22 -10.93
C LEU A 36 2.76 -5.65 -9.46
N LYS A 37 3.94 -5.93 -8.90
CA LYS A 37 4.09 -6.31 -7.49
C LYS A 37 3.66 -5.21 -6.52
N ALA A 38 3.87 -3.94 -6.90
CA ALA A 38 3.43 -2.81 -6.10
C ALA A 38 1.90 -2.66 -6.13
N ALA A 39 1.28 -2.78 -7.31
CA ALA A 39 -0.17 -2.76 -7.45
C ALA A 39 -0.82 -3.90 -6.63
N GLU A 40 -0.26 -5.10 -6.69
CA GLU A 40 -0.72 -6.25 -5.89
C GLU A 40 -0.61 -6.02 -4.39
N ALA A 41 0.52 -5.44 -3.93
CA ALA A 41 0.72 -5.12 -2.52
C ALA A 41 -0.29 -4.08 -2.02
N ILE A 42 -0.54 -3.02 -2.80
CA ILE A 42 -1.53 -2.00 -2.47
C ILE A 42 -2.94 -2.61 -2.41
N ALA A 43 -3.32 -3.43 -3.40
CA ALA A 43 -4.63 -4.06 -3.46
C ALA A 43 -4.90 -5.01 -2.27
N GLN A 44 -3.87 -5.69 -1.77
CA GLN A 44 -4.00 -6.64 -0.66
C GLN A 44 -3.87 -5.99 0.71
N SER A 45 -3.36 -4.76 0.78
CA SER A 45 -3.02 -4.07 2.04
C SER A 45 -4.18 -3.90 3.01
N ASP A 46 -3.84 -3.65 4.27
CA ASP A 46 -4.79 -3.21 5.30
C ASP A 46 -4.62 -1.72 5.59
N VAL A 47 -3.38 -1.21 5.48
CA VAL A 47 -3.06 0.21 5.69
C VAL A 47 -2.07 0.67 4.61
N VAL A 48 -2.30 1.85 4.05
CA VAL A 48 -1.40 2.52 3.10
C VAL A 48 -1.02 3.88 3.65
N ILE A 49 0.27 4.12 3.79
CA ILE A 49 0.85 5.39 4.24
C ILE A 49 1.50 6.07 3.04
N TYR A 50 1.18 7.33 2.78
CA TYR A 50 1.57 8.02 1.55
C TYR A 50 1.88 9.51 1.75
N ASP A 51 2.68 10.06 0.83
CA ASP A 51 3.09 11.47 0.77
C ASP A 51 2.31 12.27 -0.29
N TYR A 52 2.48 13.61 -0.31
CA TYR A 52 1.74 14.52 -1.21
C TYR A 52 1.96 14.22 -2.69
N LEU A 53 3.10 13.65 -3.05
CA LEU A 53 3.45 13.43 -4.45
C LEU A 53 2.74 12.21 -5.05
N VAL A 54 2.08 11.39 -4.23
CA VAL A 54 1.40 10.19 -4.71
C VAL A 54 0.12 10.58 -5.46
N ASN A 55 0.01 10.07 -6.70
CA ASN A 55 -1.20 10.24 -7.49
C ASN A 55 -2.40 9.50 -6.83
N PRO A 56 -3.54 10.16 -6.60
CA PRO A 56 -4.74 9.53 -6.04
C PRO A 56 -5.22 8.27 -6.76
N GLU A 57 -4.99 8.14 -8.07
CA GLU A 57 -5.35 6.94 -8.83
C GLU A 57 -4.57 5.69 -8.37
N ILE A 58 -3.35 5.86 -7.83
CA ILE A 58 -2.58 4.76 -7.23
C ILE A 58 -3.24 4.31 -5.92
N LEU A 59 -3.72 5.26 -5.11
CA LEU A 59 -4.43 4.96 -3.86
C LEU A 59 -5.77 4.26 -4.13
N ALA A 60 -6.42 4.58 -5.26
CA ALA A 60 -7.66 3.93 -5.70
C ALA A 60 -7.48 2.44 -6.06
N MET A 61 -6.24 1.95 -6.20
CA MET A 61 -5.96 0.51 -6.35
C MET A 61 -6.12 -0.26 -5.04
N ALA A 62 -6.14 0.43 -3.89
CA ALA A 62 -6.37 -0.21 -2.61
C ALA A 62 -7.80 -0.76 -2.54
N ARG A 63 -7.98 -1.93 -1.89
CA ARG A 63 -9.31 -2.50 -1.70
C ARG A 63 -10.19 -1.60 -0.82
N TYR A 64 -11.49 -1.76 -0.93
CA TYR A 64 -12.44 -1.05 -0.08
C TYR A 64 -12.18 -1.33 1.41
N GLY A 65 -12.22 -0.27 2.23
CA GLY A 65 -12.01 -0.34 3.67
C GLY A 65 -10.54 -0.34 4.12
N VAL A 66 -9.58 -0.14 3.20
CA VAL A 66 -8.18 0.13 3.57
C VAL A 66 -8.06 1.46 4.28
N GLU A 67 -7.26 1.49 5.35
CA GLU A 67 -6.92 2.73 6.04
C GLU A 67 -5.84 3.48 5.25
N LEU A 68 -6.15 4.71 4.83
CA LEU A 68 -5.23 5.58 4.10
C LEU A 68 -4.70 6.66 5.06
N ILE A 69 -3.39 6.64 5.33
CA ILE A 69 -2.74 7.58 6.25
C ILE A 69 -1.83 8.52 5.45
N TYR A 70 -2.23 9.79 5.37
CA TYR A 70 -1.42 10.84 4.76
C TYR A 70 -0.39 11.37 5.75
N VAL A 71 0.88 11.45 5.34
CA VAL A 71 2.00 11.87 6.22
C VAL A 71 2.81 13.06 5.72
N GLY A 72 2.33 13.76 4.68
CA GLY A 72 2.97 14.96 4.13
C GLY A 72 3.44 14.77 2.72
#